data_AF-A0A7I8MHH0-F1
#
_entry.id   AF-A0A7I8MHH0-F1
#
_cell.length_a   1.000
_cell.length_b   1.000
_cell.length_c   1.000
_cell.angle_alpha   90.00
_cell.angle_beta   90.00
_cell.angle_gamma   90.00
#
_symmetry.space_group_name_H-M   'P 1'
#
loop_
_entity.id
_entity.type
_entity.pdbx_description
1 polymer ?
#
loop_
_entity_poly.entity_id
_entity_poly.type
_entity_poly.pdbx_seq_one_letter_code
_entity_poly.pdbx_strand_id
1 'polypeptide(L)'
;METIRKIRLAIHRDGKSIRKTAKDLNLSRNTVRKVIRSDQTAFKYERQVQPRPQLGDHIDLLNEWLATDQELPKKQRRTAQLLYEGLQLEGYQGGYDTVRRYVKRWLQDNRQTGQRVFIPLVFEPGEAFQFDWSHEWVQMGGLPVKVKVAHIRLCHSRLFLAIAYPRETQEMVFDAHMRAFEFFGGG
;
A
#
# COMPACT_ATOMS: atom_id res chain seq x y z
N MET A 1 -16.79 -18.99 -3.50
CA MET A 1 -17.40 -18.95 -4.84
C MET A 1 -17.85 -20.32 -5.35
N GLU A 2 -17.13 -21.41 -5.07
CA GLU A 2 -17.51 -22.76 -5.56
C GLU A 2 -18.91 -23.22 -5.15
N THR A 3 -19.35 -22.91 -3.94
CA THR A 3 -20.60 -23.45 -3.37
C THR A 3 -21.86 -22.96 -4.10
N ILE A 4 -21.91 -21.68 -4.51
CA ILE A 4 -23.05 -21.10 -5.23
C ILE A 4 -23.19 -21.73 -6.62
N ARG A 5 -22.08 -21.89 -7.34
CA ARG A 5 -22.04 -22.54 -8.66
C ARG A 5 -22.50 -24.00 -8.56
N LYS A 6 -22.02 -24.75 -7.56
CA LYS A 6 -22.41 -26.14 -7.32
C LYS A 6 -23.91 -26.27 -7.03
N ILE A 7 -24.51 -25.36 -6.25
CA ILE A 7 -25.96 -25.33 -5.99
C ILE A 7 -26.76 -25.10 -7.29
N ARG A 8 -26.36 -24.12 -8.11
CA ARG A 8 -27.08 -23.80 -9.35
C ARG A 8 -26.99 -24.94 -10.38
N LEU A 9 -25.82 -25.54 -10.53
CA LEU A 9 -25.66 -26.71 -11.42
C LEU A 9 -26.51 -27.89 -10.94
N ALA A 10 -26.49 -28.20 -9.64
CA ALA A 10 -27.27 -29.30 -9.09
C ALA A 10 -28.78 -29.15 -9.34
N ILE A 11 -29.31 -27.93 -9.35
CA ILE A 11 -30.76 -27.69 -9.42
C ILE A 11 -31.22 -27.37 -10.84
N HIS A 12 -30.53 -26.49 -11.57
CA HIS A 12 -30.94 -26.07 -12.91
C HIS A 12 -30.43 -27.00 -14.02
N ARG A 13 -29.24 -27.59 -13.86
CA ARG A 13 -28.68 -28.53 -14.86
C ARG A 13 -29.05 -29.97 -14.52
N ASP A 14 -28.85 -30.38 -13.26
CA ASP A 14 -28.99 -31.79 -12.84
C ASP A 14 -30.39 -32.12 -12.28
N GLY A 15 -31.31 -31.15 -12.22
CA GLY A 15 -32.70 -31.35 -11.79
C GLY A 15 -32.89 -31.82 -10.34
N LYS A 16 -31.86 -31.72 -9.48
CA LYS A 16 -31.95 -32.20 -8.10
C LYS A 16 -32.86 -31.31 -7.26
N SER A 17 -33.58 -31.92 -6.32
CA SER A 17 -34.39 -31.17 -5.36
C SER A 17 -33.53 -30.36 -4.38
N ILE A 18 -34.11 -29.28 -3.84
CA ILE A 18 -33.49 -28.47 -2.78
C ILE A 18 -33.04 -29.34 -1.60
N ARG A 19 -33.85 -30.34 -1.22
CA ARG A 19 -33.55 -31.26 -0.12
C ARG A 19 -32.32 -32.12 -0.40
N LYS A 20 -32.19 -32.64 -1.62
CA LYS A 20 -31.06 -33.47 -2.04
C LYS A 20 -29.78 -32.63 -2.10
N THR A 21 -29.83 -31.47 -2.75
CA THR A 21 -28.70 -30.53 -2.87
C THR A 21 -28.20 -30.05 -1.50
N ALA A 22 -29.11 -29.77 -0.56
CA ALA A 22 -28.75 -29.39 0.82
C ALA A 22 -27.99 -30.50 1.55
N LYS A 23 -28.38 -31.77 1.34
CA LYS A 23 -27.71 -32.94 1.93
C LYS A 23 -26.35 -33.19 1.27
N ASP A 24 -26.29 -33.19 -0.06
CA ASP A 24 -25.08 -33.45 -0.85
C ASP A 24 -23.98 -32.41 -0.56
N LEU A 25 -24.34 -31.15 -0.31
CA LEU A 25 -23.40 -30.05 -0.08
C LEU A 25 -23.21 -29.70 1.40
N ASN A 26 -23.86 -30.42 2.32
CA ASN A 26 -23.88 -30.15 3.76
C ASN A 26 -24.26 -28.69 4.11
N LEU A 27 -25.35 -28.20 3.51
CA LEU A 27 -25.85 -26.83 3.69
C LEU A 27 -27.27 -26.82 4.23
N SER A 28 -27.65 -25.70 4.86
CA SER A 28 -29.04 -25.50 5.24
C SER A 28 -29.93 -25.35 3.99
N ARG A 29 -31.16 -25.85 4.06
CA ARG A 29 -32.17 -25.64 3.00
C ARG A 29 -32.44 -24.16 2.75
N ASN A 30 -32.30 -23.32 3.78
CA ASN A 30 -32.47 -21.87 3.69
C ASN A 30 -31.36 -21.22 2.87
N THR A 31 -30.11 -21.66 3.02
CA THR A 31 -28.98 -21.21 2.20
C THR A 31 -29.19 -21.58 0.74
N VAL A 32 -29.57 -22.83 0.46
CA VAL A 32 -29.86 -23.31 -0.90
C VAL A 32 -31.00 -22.52 -1.54
N ARG A 33 -32.11 -22.30 -0.80
CA ARG A 33 -33.24 -21.50 -1.27
C ARG A 33 -32.86 -20.03 -1.52
N LYS A 34 -32.04 -19.43 -0.66
CA LYS A 34 -31.51 -18.08 -0.82
C LYS A 34 -30.70 -17.97 -2.12
N VAL A 35 -29.82 -18.95 -2.38
CA VAL A 35 -28.96 -19.00 -3.58
C VAL A 35 -29.76 -19.12 -4.87
N ILE A 36 -30.85 -19.89 -4.89
CA ILE A 36 -31.69 -20.05 -6.09
C ILE A 36 -32.56 -18.81 -6.32
N ARG A 37 -33.07 -18.20 -5.25
CA ARG A 37 -33.96 -17.04 -5.35
C ARG A 37 -33.24 -15.73 -5.68
N SER A 38 -31.93 -15.65 -5.42
CA SER A 38 -31.14 -14.47 -5.76
C SER A 38 -30.22 -14.75 -6.93
N ASP A 39 -30.13 -13.82 -7.89
CA ASP A 39 -29.16 -13.91 -8.97
C ASP A 39 -27.71 -13.62 -8.54
N GLN A 40 -27.46 -13.41 -7.25
CA GLN A 40 -26.13 -13.14 -6.71
C GLN A 40 -25.16 -14.32 -6.89
N THR A 41 -23.99 -14.02 -7.47
CA THR A 41 -22.87 -14.96 -7.65
C THR A 41 -21.96 -15.07 -6.43
N ALA A 42 -22.12 -14.15 -5.46
CA ALA A 42 -21.43 -14.17 -4.17
C ALA A 42 -22.33 -13.57 -3.08
N PHE A 43 -22.54 -14.31 -1.99
CA PHE A 43 -23.03 -13.73 -0.74
C PHE A 43 -21.82 -13.36 0.10
N LYS A 44 -21.35 -12.12 -0.01
CA LYS A 44 -20.44 -11.57 1.00
C LYS A 44 -21.30 -11.10 2.17
N TYR A 45 -21.02 -11.64 3.35
CA TYR A 45 -21.53 -11.03 4.56
C TYR A 45 -20.72 -9.75 4.79
N GLU A 46 -21.34 -8.61 4.52
CA GLU A 46 -20.79 -7.30 4.88
C GLU A 46 -21.52 -6.81 6.13
N ARG A 47 -20.80 -6.77 7.24
CA ARG A 47 -21.31 -6.14 8.46
C ARG A 47 -21.30 -4.64 8.24
N GLN A 48 -22.48 -4.03 8.13
CA GLN A 48 -22.62 -2.59 7.81
C GLN A 48 -22.01 -1.69 8.89
N VAL A 49 -22.14 -2.06 10.17
CA VAL A 49 -21.55 -1.32 11.29
C VAL A 49 -21.00 -2.32 12.31
N GLN A 50 -19.70 -2.22 12.60
CA GLN A 50 -19.12 -2.87 13.76
C GLN A 50 -19.14 -1.87 14.90
N PRO A 51 -19.90 -2.08 15.98
CA PRO A 51 -19.87 -1.16 17.11
C PRO A 51 -18.44 -1.10 17.64
N ARG A 52 -17.87 0.11 17.67
CA ARG A 52 -16.52 0.40 18.20
C ARG A 52 -16.68 1.22 19.48
N PRO A 53 -17.22 0.65 20.57
CA PRO A 53 -17.60 1.42 21.75
C PRO A 53 -16.44 2.12 22.46
N GLN A 54 -15.20 1.67 22.28
CA GLN A 54 -14.03 2.22 22.99
C GLN A 54 -13.13 3.12 22.14
N LEU A 55 -13.18 3.02 20.82
CA LEU A 55 -12.33 3.88 19.97
C LEU A 55 -12.97 5.26 19.77
N GLY A 56 -14.29 5.38 19.95
CA GLY A 56 -15.09 6.58 19.63
C GLY A 56 -14.45 7.88 20.06
N ASP A 57 -14.10 7.99 21.35
CA ASP A 57 -13.60 9.23 21.95
C ASP A 57 -12.20 9.61 21.45
N HIS A 58 -11.44 8.65 20.91
CA HIS A 58 -10.08 8.86 20.43
C HIS A 58 -9.98 8.89 18.90
N ILE A 59 -11.11 8.78 18.17
CA ILE A 59 -11.11 8.79 16.70
C ILE A 59 -10.59 10.12 16.16
N ASP A 60 -10.99 11.24 16.74
CA ASP A 60 -10.62 12.56 16.25
C ASP A 60 -9.11 12.82 16.41
N LEU A 61 -8.56 12.51 17.59
CA LEU A 61 -7.12 12.56 17.84
C LEU A 61 -6.34 11.64 16.90
N LEU A 62 -6.85 10.41 16.70
CA LEU A 62 -6.21 9.46 15.78
C LEU A 62 -6.25 9.94 14.33
N ASN A 63 -7.33 10.62 13.91
CA ASN A 63 -7.44 11.22 12.58
C ASN A 63 -6.46 12.39 12.40
N GLU A 64 -6.35 13.28 13.39
CA GLU A 64 -5.37 14.37 13.38
C GLU A 64 -3.95 13.81 13.24
N TRP A 65 -3.59 12.83 14.06
CA TRP A 65 -2.29 12.17 13.98
C TRP A 65 -2.03 11.53 12.62
N LEU A 66 -3.01 10.84 12.05
CA LEU A 66 -2.88 10.23 10.73
C LEU A 66 -2.76 11.28 9.62
N ALA A 67 -3.44 12.42 9.73
CA ALA A 67 -3.34 13.52 8.78
C ALA A 67 -1.95 14.16 8.81
N THR A 68 -1.44 14.53 9.99
CA THR A 68 -0.09 15.06 10.17
C THR A 68 0.97 14.09 9.64
N ASP A 69 0.81 12.79 9.91
CA ASP A 69 1.72 11.77 9.42
C ASP A 69 1.69 11.63 7.88
N GLN A 70 0.61 12.01 7.19
CA GLN A 70 0.59 11.99 5.71
C GLN A 70 1.49 13.04 5.08
N GLU A 71 1.71 14.16 5.75
CA GLU A 71 2.59 15.23 5.27
C GLU A 71 4.07 14.87 5.43
N LEU A 72 4.39 13.95 6.35
CA LEU A 72 5.75 13.52 6.62
C LEU A 72 6.27 12.49 5.58
N PRO A 73 7.59 12.45 5.33
CA PRO A 73 8.23 11.37 4.58
C PRO A 73 7.91 10.01 5.20
N LYS A 74 7.78 8.95 4.38
CA LYS A 74 7.39 7.60 4.84
C LYS A 74 8.21 7.07 6.03
N LYS A 75 9.50 7.41 6.11
CA LYS A 75 10.41 6.99 7.19
C LYS A 75 10.10 7.66 8.55
N GLN A 76 9.39 8.77 8.56
CA GLN A 76 9.09 9.58 9.76
C GLN A 76 7.64 9.42 10.25
N ARG A 77 6.80 8.66 9.53
CA ARG A 77 5.41 8.42 9.90
C ARG A 77 5.33 7.42 11.06
N ARG A 78 4.42 7.64 12.01
CA ARG A 78 4.20 6.70 13.11
C ARG A 78 3.59 5.42 12.57
N THR A 79 4.02 4.31 13.16
CA THR A 79 3.41 3.01 12.89
C THR A 79 2.09 2.90 13.65
N ALA A 80 1.23 1.96 13.24
CA ALA A 80 0.02 1.66 14.01
C ALA A 80 0.31 1.26 15.47
N GLN A 81 1.50 0.73 15.74
CA GLN A 81 1.96 0.40 17.10
C GLN A 81 2.23 1.68 17.90
N LEU A 82 2.99 2.63 17.36
CA LEU A 82 3.28 3.90 18.01
C LEU A 82 2.01 4.76 18.21
N LEU A 83 1.08 4.72 17.25
CA LEU A 83 -0.22 5.38 17.40
C LEU A 83 -1.03 4.73 18.54
N TYR A 84 -0.98 3.40 18.67
CA TYR A 84 -1.64 2.70 19.77
C TYR A 84 -1.04 3.06 21.13
N GLU A 85 0.29 3.03 21.25
CA GLU A 85 0.99 3.41 22.49
C GLU A 85 0.70 4.87 22.88
N GLY A 86 0.70 5.79 21.90
CA GLY A 86 0.29 7.17 22.12
C GLY A 86 -1.17 7.28 22.61
N LEU A 87 -2.08 6.51 22.01
CA LEU A 87 -3.47 6.47 22.47
C LEU A 87 -3.60 5.91 23.89
N GLN A 88 -2.77 4.94 24.29
CA GLN A 88 -2.79 4.43 25.67
C GLN A 88 -2.41 5.50 26.69
N LEU A 89 -1.46 6.39 26.36
CA LEU A 89 -1.09 7.52 27.21
C LEU A 89 -2.25 8.52 27.38
N GLU A 90 -3.06 8.68 26.34
CA GLU A 90 -4.27 9.53 26.34
C GLU A 90 -5.49 8.85 27.00
N GLY A 91 -5.31 7.67 27.60
CA GLY A 91 -6.36 6.96 28.34
C GLY A 91 -7.12 5.90 27.55
N TYR A 92 -6.69 5.55 26.34
CA TYR A 92 -7.32 4.51 25.54
C TYR A 92 -7.17 3.13 26.19
N GLN A 93 -8.30 2.51 26.55
CA GLN A 93 -8.34 1.17 27.15
C GLN A 93 -8.67 0.05 26.16
N GLY A 94 -8.80 0.36 24.88
CA GLY A 94 -9.10 -0.65 23.87
C GLY A 94 -7.86 -1.43 23.40
N GLY A 95 -8.11 -2.45 22.57
CA GLY A 95 -7.05 -3.29 22.02
C GLY A 95 -6.37 -2.69 20.79
N TYR A 96 -5.06 -2.95 20.65
CA TYR A 96 -4.24 -2.64 19.47
C TYR A 96 -4.92 -3.00 18.14
N ASP A 97 -5.58 -4.16 18.10
CA ASP A 97 -6.18 -4.70 16.88
C ASP A 97 -7.30 -3.79 16.32
N THR A 98 -7.97 -3.03 17.20
CA THR A 98 -8.97 -2.03 16.82
C THR A 98 -8.32 -0.83 16.14
N VAL A 99 -7.24 -0.30 16.72
CA VAL A 99 -6.44 0.80 16.17
C VAL A 99 -5.83 0.40 14.83
N ARG A 100 -5.19 -0.78 14.76
CA ARG A 100 -4.59 -1.30 13.53
C ARG A 100 -5.61 -1.40 12.39
N ARG A 101 -6.81 -1.93 12.66
CA ARG A 101 -7.88 -2.02 11.66
C ARG A 101 -8.38 -0.63 11.24
N TYR A 102 -8.48 0.31 12.18
CA TYR A 102 -8.86 1.69 11.90
C TYR A 102 -7.85 2.35 10.95
N VAL A 103 -6.56 2.36 11.34
CA VAL A 103 -5.46 2.93 10.55
C VAL A 103 -5.42 2.32 9.15
N LYS A 104 -5.56 0.99 9.03
CA LYS A 104 -5.58 0.32 7.73
C LYS A 104 -6.72 0.82 6.84
N ARG A 105 -7.93 0.97 7.38
CA ARG A 105 -9.08 1.47 6.63
C ARG A 105 -8.89 2.93 6.24
N TRP A 106 -8.46 3.77 7.17
CA TRP A 106 -8.18 5.18 6.91
C TRP A 106 -7.17 5.35 5.77
N LEU A 107 -6.09 4.56 5.76
CA LEU A 107 -5.10 4.57 4.69
C LEU A 107 -5.65 4.07 3.34
N GLN A 108 -6.64 3.18 3.33
CA GLN A 108 -7.29 2.73 2.10
C GLN A 108 -8.20 3.82 1.53
N ASP A 109 -8.97 4.47 2.39
CA ASP A 109 -9.91 5.52 2.01
C ASP A 109 -9.17 6.80 1.56
N ASN A 110 -8.00 7.09 2.15
CA ASN A 110 -7.16 8.23 1.81
C ASN A 110 -6.05 7.93 0.79
N ARG A 111 -5.96 6.70 0.26
CA ARG A 111 -5.12 6.44 -0.90
C ARG A 111 -5.75 7.15 -2.08
N GLN A 112 -5.13 8.25 -2.53
CA GLN A 112 -5.46 8.86 -3.82
C GLN A 112 -5.29 7.80 -4.92
N THR A 113 -6.39 7.15 -5.30
CA THR A 113 -6.47 6.25 -6.44
C THR A 113 -6.48 7.05 -7.73
N GLY A 114 -5.37 7.71 -8.03
CA GLY A 114 -4.98 7.85 -9.42
C GLY A 114 -4.58 6.46 -9.89
N GLN A 115 -5.40 5.81 -10.70
CA GLN A 115 -4.95 4.64 -11.46
C GLN A 115 -3.76 5.10 -12.31
N ARG A 116 -2.54 4.87 -11.82
CA ARG A 116 -1.32 5.12 -12.58
C ARG A 116 -1.26 4.04 -13.66
N VAL A 117 -1.74 4.38 -14.86
CA VAL A 117 -1.46 3.59 -16.05
C VAL A 117 0.04 3.69 -16.29
N PHE A 118 0.75 2.57 -16.21
CA PHE A 118 2.17 2.49 -16.51
C PHE A 118 2.34 1.92 -17.92
N ILE A 119 2.98 2.69 -18.81
CA ILE A 119 3.48 2.19 -20.09
C ILE A 119 4.96 1.83 -19.86
N PRO A 120 5.37 0.56 -20.04
CA PRO A 120 6.77 0.19 -19.91
C PRO A 120 7.58 0.78 -21.06
N LEU A 121 8.60 1.57 -20.74
CA LEU A 121 9.63 2.02 -21.68
C LEU A 121 10.75 0.99 -21.72
N VAL A 122 11.13 0.56 -22.93
CA VAL A 122 12.26 -0.34 -23.20
C VAL A 122 13.37 0.48 -23.85
N PHE A 123 14.62 0.27 -23.42
CA PHE A 123 15.79 1.00 -23.89
C PHE A 123 16.93 0.02 -24.18
N GLU A 124 17.73 0.30 -25.20
CA GLU A 124 18.96 -0.41 -25.52
C GLU A 124 20.11 -0.04 -24.55
N PRO A 125 21.16 -0.88 -24.44
CA PRO A 125 22.36 -0.53 -23.67
C PRO A 125 22.95 0.81 -24.11
N GLY A 126 23.11 1.75 -23.16
CA GLY A 126 23.68 3.08 -23.42
C GLY A 126 22.72 4.10 -24.03
N GLU A 127 21.49 3.71 -24.41
CA GLU A 127 20.52 4.63 -25.04
C GLU A 127 20.01 5.71 -24.08
N ALA A 128 19.76 5.34 -22.83
CA ALA A 128 19.23 6.24 -21.83
C ALA A 128 19.67 5.88 -20.42
N PHE A 129 19.79 6.92 -19.59
CA PHE A 129 19.85 6.81 -18.15
C PHE A 129 18.83 7.75 -17.50
N GLN A 130 18.48 7.44 -16.26
CA GLN A 130 17.68 8.31 -15.41
C GLN A 130 18.62 9.05 -14.45
N PHE A 131 18.33 10.33 -14.23
CA PHE A 131 19.00 11.18 -13.26
C PHE A 131 17.98 11.72 -12.27
N ASP A 132 18.29 11.64 -10.98
CA ASP A 132 17.47 12.22 -9.91
C ASP A 132 18.34 12.69 -8.73
N TRP A 133 17.80 13.63 -7.96
CA TRP A 133 18.43 14.14 -6.73
C TRP A 133 17.72 13.60 -5.50
N SER A 134 18.49 13.01 -4.57
CA SER A 134 18.00 12.74 -3.22
C SER A 134 18.67 13.63 -2.19
N HIS A 135 18.04 13.79 -1.03
CA HIS A 135 18.54 14.60 0.06
C HIS A 135 18.73 13.73 1.29
N GLU A 136 19.97 13.52 1.70
CA GLU A 136 20.30 12.62 2.80
C GLU A 136 21.01 13.38 3.91
N TRP A 137 20.80 12.94 5.15
CA TRP A 137 21.59 13.41 6.29
C TRP A 137 22.79 12.48 6.47
N VAL A 138 23.99 13.05 6.51
CA VAL A 138 25.24 12.34 6.76
C VAL A 138 25.97 12.98 7.93
N GLN A 139 26.78 12.20 8.63
CA GLN A 139 27.65 12.72 9.68
C GLN A 139 28.98 13.15 9.06
N MET A 140 29.28 14.45 9.11
CA MET A 140 30.56 15.00 8.64
C MET A 140 31.21 15.78 9.78
N GLY A 141 32.42 15.38 10.16
CA GLY A 141 33.13 16.00 11.29
C GLY A 141 32.34 15.92 12.61
N GLY A 142 31.53 14.87 12.81
CA GLY A 142 30.68 14.71 13.99
C GLY A 142 29.33 15.44 13.94
N LEU A 143 29.13 16.35 12.99
CA LEU A 143 27.88 17.11 12.84
C LEU A 143 26.96 16.49 11.77
N PRO A 144 25.64 16.48 11.98
CA PRO A 144 24.70 16.08 10.94
C PRO A 144 24.61 17.17 9.88
N VAL A 145 24.95 16.82 8.64
CA VAL A 145 24.89 17.71 7.48
C VAL A 145 24.00 17.11 6.42
N LYS A 146 23.12 17.94 5.85
CA LYS A 146 22.27 17.55 4.74
C LYS A 146 23.06 17.65 3.43
N VAL A 147 23.24 16.54 2.74
CA VAL A 147 23.88 16.45 1.43
C VAL A 147 22.86 16.15 0.34
N LYS A 148 23.23 16.50 -0.88
CA LYS A 148 22.46 16.28 -2.10
C LYS A 148 23.13 15.14 -2.87
N VAL A 149 22.44 14.03 -3.07
CA VAL A 149 23.00 12.85 -3.72
C VAL A 149 22.43 12.75 -5.13
N ALA A 150 23.31 12.88 -6.13
CA ALA A 150 22.98 12.62 -7.52
C ALA A 150 22.92 11.12 -7.73
N HIS A 151 21.80 10.62 -8.24
CA HIS A 151 21.63 9.23 -8.65
C HIS A 151 21.54 9.16 -10.17
N ILE A 152 22.44 8.41 -10.79
CA ILE A 152 22.39 8.11 -12.23
C ILE A 152 22.21 6.62 -12.40
N ARG A 153 21.24 6.20 -13.21
CA ARG A 153 20.92 4.79 -13.44
C ARG A 153 20.68 4.49 -14.91
N LEU A 154 21.41 3.55 -15.47
CA LEU A 154 21.17 3.06 -16.84
C LEU A 154 19.79 2.40 -16.95
N CYS A 155 19.02 2.77 -17.96
CA CYS A 155 17.65 2.28 -18.15
C CYS A 155 17.60 0.78 -18.47
N HIS A 156 18.54 0.29 -19.28
CA HIS A 156 18.64 -1.12 -19.69
C HIS A 156 19.14 -2.02 -18.56
N SER A 157 20.40 -1.85 -18.13
CA SER A 157 21.07 -2.75 -17.17
C SER A 157 20.73 -2.47 -15.71
N ARG A 158 20.12 -1.30 -15.42
CA ARG A 158 19.83 -0.83 -14.07
C ARG A 158 21.06 -0.56 -13.19
N LEU A 159 22.27 -0.68 -13.72
CA LEU A 159 23.50 -0.27 -13.06
C LEU A 159 23.42 1.22 -12.71
N PHE A 160 23.92 1.59 -11.53
CA PHE A 160 23.78 2.94 -10.99
C PHE A 160 25.09 3.48 -10.43
N LEU A 161 25.18 4.81 -10.39
CA LEU A 161 26.22 5.60 -9.75
C LEU A 161 25.54 6.62 -8.82
N ALA A 162 26.09 6.79 -7.61
CA ALA A 162 25.62 7.77 -6.65
C ALA A 162 26.78 8.68 -6.20
N ILE A 163 26.58 9.99 -6.26
CA ILE A 163 27.61 10.98 -5.90
C ILE A 163 27.01 12.03 -4.98
N ALA A 164 27.65 12.28 -3.83
CA ALA A 164 27.18 13.26 -2.86
C ALA A 164 27.84 14.64 -3.08
N TYR A 165 27.02 15.68 -3.07
CA TYR A 165 27.40 17.07 -3.22
C TYR A 165 26.84 17.93 -2.08
N PRO A 166 27.48 19.06 -1.75
CA PRO A 166 26.94 20.00 -0.78
C PRO A 166 25.75 20.80 -1.33
N ARG A 167 25.59 20.91 -2.66
CA ARG A 167 24.58 21.71 -3.35
C ARG A 167 24.15 21.08 -4.68
N GLU A 168 23.05 21.56 -5.25
CA GLU A 168 22.48 21.15 -6.55
C GLU A 168 22.66 22.27 -7.58
N THR A 169 23.90 22.76 -7.76
CA THR A 169 24.18 23.74 -8.82
C THR A 169 24.34 23.03 -10.16
N GLN A 170 24.18 23.77 -11.25
CA GLN A 170 24.35 23.24 -12.61
C GLN A 170 25.74 22.61 -12.83
N GLU A 171 26.78 23.18 -12.23
CA GLU A 171 28.15 22.62 -12.25
C GLU A 171 28.20 21.20 -11.68
N MET A 172 27.46 20.93 -10.59
CA MET A 172 27.42 19.59 -9.97
C MET A 172 26.60 18.60 -10.81
N VAL A 173 25.60 19.08 -11.55
CA VAL A 173 24.90 18.25 -12.54
C VAL A 173 25.87 17.81 -13.63
N PHE A 174 26.65 18.74 -14.20
CA PHE A 174 27.63 18.42 -15.23
C PHE A 174 28.73 17.48 -14.72
N ASP A 175 29.28 17.74 -13.54
CA ASP A 175 30.27 16.85 -12.92
C ASP A 175 29.70 15.43 -12.69
N ALA A 176 28.45 15.31 -12.22
CA ALA A 176 27.82 14.01 -12.04
C ALA A 176 27.69 13.23 -13.36
N HIS A 177 27.34 13.94 -14.45
CA HIS A 177 27.22 13.33 -15.78
C HIS A 177 28.58 12.92 -16.34
N MET A 178 29.60 13.77 -16.22
CA MET A 178 30.97 13.44 -16.64
C MET A 178 31.49 12.19 -15.91
N ARG A 179 31.30 12.12 -14.58
CA ARG A 179 31.66 10.94 -13.79
C ARG A 179 30.87 9.70 -14.19
N ALA A 180 29.60 9.85 -14.55
CA ALA A 180 28.81 8.74 -15.05
C ALA A 180 29.30 8.23 -16.40
N PHE A 181 29.63 9.11 -17.33
CA PHE A 181 30.21 8.74 -18.62
C PHE A 181 31.52 7.96 -18.45
N GLU A 182 32.42 8.46 -17.58
CA GLU A 182 33.66 7.77 -17.24
C GLU A 182 33.40 6.40 -16.58
N PHE A 183 32.49 6.34 -15.61
CA PHE A 183 32.18 5.11 -14.87
C PHE A 183 31.49 4.04 -15.72
N PHE A 184 30.58 4.43 -16.62
CA PHE A 184 29.85 3.51 -17.49
C PHE A 184 30.59 3.20 -18.80
N GLY A 185 31.70 3.89 -19.09
CA GLY A 185 32.51 3.69 -20.30
C GLY A 185 31.88 4.28 -21.56
N GLY A 186 31.02 5.31 -21.42
CA GLY A 186 30.43 6.02 -22.55
C GLY A 186 31.24 7.28 -22.86
N GLY A 187 31.91 7.30 -24.01
CA GLY A 187 32.63 8.45 -24.55
C GLY A 187 32.48 8.50 -26.06
#